data_AF-A0A2D6WAD0-F1
#
_entry.id   AF-A0A2D6WAD0-F1
#
_cell.length_a   1.000
_cell.length_b   1.000
_cell.length_c   1.000
_cell.angle_alpha   90.00
_cell.angle_beta   90.00
_cell.angle_gamma   90.00
#
_symmetry.space_group_name_H-M   'P 1'
#
loop_
_entity.id
_entity.type
_entity.pdbx_description
1 polymer ?
#
loop_
_entity_poly.entity_id
_entity_poly.type
_entity_poly.pdbx_seq_one_letter_code
_entity_poly.pdbx_strand_id
1 'polypeptide(L)'
;MEKKEHKIICKSLILRIIFSVIASCGFVFLSHFDYIFLGTGVTLLISFPFAFILSGKFFPDSCEFYSHRHKNFLRLRKGLAPKENSHPIKGHYYDDFMRG
;
A
#
# COMPACT_ATOMS: atom_id res chain seq x y z
N MET A 1 8.96 6.83 -14.72
CA MET A 1 9.09 5.90 -13.59
C MET A 1 10.20 4.93 -13.93
N GLU A 2 11.16 4.76 -13.03
CA GLU A 2 12.27 3.84 -13.22
C GLU A 2 11.93 2.43 -12.72
N LYS A 3 12.65 1.41 -13.21
CA LYS A 3 12.50 0.01 -12.72
C LYS A 3 12.73 -0.10 -11.21
N LYS A 4 13.62 0.73 -10.65
CA LYS A 4 13.94 0.77 -9.22
C LYS A 4 12.72 1.21 -8.41
N GLU A 5 12.05 2.29 -8.81
CA GLU A 5 10.84 2.80 -8.18
C GLU A 5 9.73 1.74 -8.19
N HIS A 6 9.49 1.09 -9.34
CA HIS A 6 8.47 0.05 -9.48
C HIS A 6 8.69 -1.11 -8.52
N LYS A 7 9.95 -1.54 -8.35
CA LYS A 7 10.32 -2.60 -7.42
C LYS A 7 10.03 -2.23 -5.96
N ILE A 8 10.22 -0.96 -5.59
CA ILE A 8 9.97 -0.48 -4.22
C ILE A 8 8.47 -0.49 -3.92
N ILE A 9 7.61 0.00 -4.83
CA ILE A 9 6.16 -0.05 -4.64
C ILE A 9 5.66 -1.50 -4.52
N CYS A 10 6.14 -2.42 -5.38
CA CYS A 10 5.78 -3.83 -5.27
C CYS A 10 6.20 -4.45 -3.93
N LYS A 11 7.40 -4.14 -3.42
CA LYS A 11 7.84 -4.60 -2.10
C LYS A 11 6.97 -4.03 -0.98
N SER A 12 6.63 -2.75 -1.05
CA SER A 12 5.72 -2.09 -0.10
C SER A 12 4.35 -2.78 -0.08
N LEU A 13 3.76 -3.04 -1.25
CA LEU A 13 2.48 -3.74 -1.39
C LEU A 13 2.52 -5.13 -0.76
N ILE A 14 3.56 -5.92 -1.07
CA ILE A 14 3.72 -7.28 -0.52
C ILE A 14 3.81 -7.22 1.01
N LEU A 15 4.58 -6.28 1.56
CA LEU A 15 4.71 -6.11 3.01
C LEU A 15 3.37 -5.78 3.66
N ARG A 16 2.58 -4.88 3.05
CA ARG A 16 1.25 -4.50 3.55
C ARG A 16 0.25 -5.65 3.50
N ILE A 17 0.29 -6.46 2.44
CA ILE A 17 -0.54 -7.67 2.32
C ILE A 17 -0.16 -8.67 3.43
N ILE A 18 1.13 -8.95 3.61
CA ILE A 18 1.61 -9.85 4.66
C ILE A 18 1.17 -9.36 6.04
N PHE A 19 1.33 -8.07 6.33
CA PHE A 19 0.93 -7.48 7.59
C PHE A 19 -0.58 -7.57 7.82
N SER A 20 -1.40 -7.31 6.79
CA SER A 20 -2.85 -7.46 6.85
C SER A 20 -3.28 -8.90 7.12
N VAL A 21 -2.64 -9.89 6.48
CA VAL A 21 -2.90 -11.31 6.73
C VAL A 21 -2.53 -11.69 8.17
N ILE A 22 -1.35 -11.29 8.65
CA ILE A 22 -0.91 -11.56 10.02
C ILE A 22 -1.87 -10.94 11.03
N ALA A 23 -2.26 -9.68 10.84
CA ALA A 23 -3.20 -8.99 11.72
C ALA A 23 -4.58 -9.66 11.73
N SER A 24 -5.09 -10.07 10.57
CA SER A 24 -6.37 -10.78 10.45
C SER A 24 -6.32 -12.15 11.15
N CYS A 25 -5.26 -12.93 10.94
CA CYS A 25 -5.07 -14.20 11.62
C CYS A 25 -4.94 -14.02 13.14
N GLY A 26 -4.18 -13.01 13.59
CA GLY A 26 -4.06 -12.66 14.99
C GLY A 26 -5.40 -12.28 15.62
N PHE A 27 -6.23 -11.52 14.90
CA PHE A 27 -7.58 -11.18 15.34
C PHE A 27 -8.48 -12.41 15.47
N VAL A 28 -8.48 -13.31 14.47
CA VAL A 28 -9.25 -14.56 14.54
C VAL A 28 -8.80 -15.41 15.73
N PHE A 29 -7.50 -15.57 15.93
CA PHE A 29 -6.95 -16.29 17.10
C PHE A 29 -7.39 -15.64 18.41
N LEU A 30 -7.23 -14.33 18.56
CA LEU A 30 -7.62 -13.58 19.76
C LEU A 30 -9.12 -13.64 20.02
N SER A 31 -9.94 -13.70 18.97
CA SER A 31 -11.40 -13.81 19.09
C SER A 31 -11.87 -15.14 19.68
N HIS A 32 -11.02 -16.17 19.65
CA HIS A 32 -11.29 -17.48 20.26
C HIS A 32 -10.82 -17.56 21.72
N PHE A 33 -10.08 -16.55 22.20
CA PHE A 33 -9.70 -16.38 23.60
C PHE A 33 -10.60 -15.34 24.27
N ASP A 34 -10.59 -15.33 25.61
CA ASP A 34 -11.43 -14.54 26.51
C ASP A 34 -11.74 -13.08 26.07
N TYR A 35 -12.81 -12.49 26.61
CA TYR A 35 -13.31 -11.14 26.25
C TYR A 35 -12.25 -10.02 26.28
N ILE A 36 -11.23 -10.15 27.12
CA ILE A 36 -10.09 -9.22 27.21
C ILE A 36 -9.21 -9.27 25.95
N PHE A 37 -9.00 -10.45 25.37
CA PHE A 37 -8.24 -10.64 24.13
C PHE A 37 -9.04 -10.19 22.89
N LEU A 38 -10.37 -10.27 22.96
CA LEU A 38 -11.23 -9.70 21.92
C LEU A 38 -11.13 -8.15 21.90
N GLY A 39 -11.07 -7.51 23.06
CA GLY A 39 -10.90 -6.06 23.19
C GLY A 39 -9.56 -5.55 22.63
N THR A 40 -8.46 -6.28 22.83
CA THR A 40 -7.16 -5.95 22.24
C THR A 40 -7.15 -6.16 20.72
N GLY A 41 -7.86 -7.17 20.22
CA GLY A 41 -8.08 -7.34 18.78
C GLY A 41 -8.80 -6.16 18.14
N VAL A 42 -9.89 -5.68 18.76
CA VAL A 42 -10.69 -4.56 18.22
C VAL A 42 -9.88 -3.26 18.20
N THR A 43 -9.12 -2.97 19.25
CA THR A 43 -8.24 -1.78 19.30
C THR A 43 -7.12 -1.83 18.26
N LEU A 44 -6.55 -3.02 17.99
CA LEU A 44 -5.61 -3.21 16.88
C LEU A 44 -6.25 -2.97 15.51
N LEU A 45 -7.49 -3.42 15.32
CA LEU A 45 -8.22 -3.25 14.07
C LEU A 45 -8.59 -1.79 13.81
N ILE A 46 -9.00 -1.06 14.85
CA ILE A 46 -9.28 0.39 14.80
C ILE A 46 -8.00 1.22 14.59
N SER A 47 -6.85 0.76 15.09
CA SER A 47 -5.57 1.46 14.89
C SER A 47 -4.94 1.18 13.52
N PHE A 48 -5.40 0.15 12.80
CA PHE A 48 -4.88 -0.24 11.48
C PHE A 48 -5.00 0.87 10.41
N PRO A 49 -6.11 1.61 10.26
CA PRO A 49 -6.21 2.74 9.34
C PRO A 49 -5.20 3.86 9.66
N PHE A 50 -4.98 4.16 10.94
CA PHE A 50 -4.02 5.17 11.37
C PHE A 50 -2.58 4.75 11.09
N ALA A 51 -2.25 3.48 11.37
CA ALA A 51 -0.97 2.89 11.02
C ALA A 51 -0.75 2.88 9.50
N PHE A 52 -1.79 2.61 8.72
CA PHE A 52 -1.73 2.63 7.25
C PHE A 52 -1.45 4.04 6.71
N ILE A 53 -2.14 5.06 7.22
CA ILE A 53 -1.92 6.47 6.84
C ILE A 53 -0.50 6.92 7.20
N LEU A 54 -0.05 6.63 8.43
CA LEU A 54 1.32 6.93 8.87
C LEU A 54 2.37 6.16 8.05
N SER A 55 2.06 4.93 7.63
CA SER A 55 2.96 4.14 6.78
C SER A 55 3.18 4.77 5.41
N GLY A 56 2.30 5.65 4.93
CA GLY A 56 2.49 6.39 3.68
C GLY A 56 3.74 7.27 3.65
N LYS A 57 4.24 7.70 4.82
CA LYS A 57 5.54 8.40 4.95
C LYS A 57 6.74 7.45 4.84
N PHE A 58 6.60 6.24 5.37
CA PHE A 58 7.70 5.27 5.45
C PHE A 58 7.72 4.27 4.28
N PHE A 59 6.62 4.13 3.56
CA PHE A 59 6.43 3.20 2.45
C PHE A 59 5.56 3.83 1.37
N PRO A 60 5.97 3.76 0.09
CA PRO A 60 5.17 4.32 -1.00
C PRO A 60 3.83 3.60 -1.08
N ASP A 61 2.78 4.38 -1.31
CA ASP A 61 1.42 3.87 -1.27
C ASP A 61 1.09 3.07 -2.54
N SER A 62 0.38 1.97 -2.36
CA SER A 62 -0.16 1.15 -3.44
C SER A 62 -1.07 1.93 -4.40
N CYS A 63 -1.58 3.09 -3.99
CA CYS A 63 -2.30 4.01 -4.88
C CYS A 63 -1.46 4.46 -6.09
N GLU A 64 -0.13 4.41 -6.01
CA GLU A 64 0.76 4.71 -7.13
C GLU A 64 0.65 3.73 -8.31
N PHE A 65 0.18 2.50 -8.10
CA PHE A 65 -0.13 1.56 -9.19
C PHE A 65 -1.18 2.13 -10.15
N TYR A 66 -2.08 2.96 -9.62
CA TYR A 66 -3.14 3.60 -10.40
C TYR A 66 -2.70 4.90 -11.07
N SER A 67 -1.51 5.41 -10.70
CA SER A 67 -0.96 6.64 -11.27
C SER A 67 -0.72 6.52 -12.77
N HIS A 68 -0.84 7.66 -13.44
CA HIS A 68 -0.58 7.76 -14.87
C HIS A 68 0.85 7.32 -15.24
N ARG A 69 1.83 7.67 -14.40
CA ARG A 69 3.24 7.30 -14.57
C ARG A 69 3.42 5.78 -14.56
N HIS A 70 2.77 5.08 -13.64
CA HIS A 70 2.87 3.63 -13.53
C HIS A 70 2.20 2.92 -14.71
N LYS A 71 1.00 3.37 -15.10
CA LYS A 71 0.30 2.83 -16.28
C LYS A 71 1.11 3.00 -17.57
N ASN A 72 1.70 4.17 -17.78
CA ASN A 72 2.56 4.41 -18.94
C ASN A 72 3.85 3.60 -18.88
N PHE A 73 4.46 3.43 -17.70
CA PHE A 73 5.62 2.55 -17.53
C PHE A 73 5.31 1.10 -17.94
N LEU A 74 4.16 0.54 -17.51
CA LEU A 74 3.74 -0.80 -17.90
C LEU A 74 3.44 -0.92 -19.40
N ARG A 75 2.86 0.12 -20.03
CA ARG A 75 2.59 0.15 -21.48
C ARG A 75 3.89 0.16 -22.30
N LEU A 76 4.83 1.02 -21.94
CA LEU A 76 6.15 1.07 -22.59
C LEU A 76 6.87 -0.27 -22.50
N ARG A 77 6.77 -0.96 -21.36
CA ARG A 77 7.35 -2.30 -21.17
C ARG A 77 6.72 -3.38 -22.05
N LYS A 78 5.49 -3.17 -22.52
CA LYS A 78 4.77 -4.02 -23.47
C LYS A 78 4.95 -3.57 -24.92
N GLY A 79 5.81 -2.58 -25.19
CA GLY A 79 6.00 -1.99 -26.53
C GLY A 79 4.85 -1.12 -27.00
N LEU A 80 3.93 -0.74 -26.11
CA LEU A 80 2.75 0.07 -26.43
C LEU A 80 3.04 1.56 -26.22
N ALA A 81 2.51 2.39 -27.12
CA ALA A 81 2.60 3.84 -26.99
C ALA A 81 1.95 4.35 -25.69
N PRO A 82 2.52 5.40 -25.07
CA PRO A 82 1.94 6.03 -23.89
C PRO A 82 0.55 6.59 -24.20
N LYS A 83 -0.36 6.52 -23.22
CA LYS A 83 -1.70 7.08 -23.39
C LYS A 83 -1.65 8.54 -22.95
N GLU A 84 -1.94 9.48 -23.85
CA GLU A 84 -1.91 10.94 -23.57
C GLU A 84 -3.16 11.44 -22.81
N ASN A 85 -4.28 10.70 -22.88
CA ASN A 85 -5.61 11.22 -22.51
C ASN A 85 -6.17 10.75 -21.17
N SER A 86 -5.35 10.44 -20.16
CA SER A 86 -5.90 10.25 -18.81
C SER A 86 -5.51 11.42 -17.93
N HIS A 87 -6.52 12.12 -17.39
CA HIS A 87 -6.33 13.14 -16.36
C HIS A 87 -5.24 12.70 -15.38
N PRO A 88 -4.26 13.56 -15.04
CA PRO A 88 -3.17 13.19 -14.17
C PRO A 88 -3.71 12.92 -12.78
N ILE A 89 -4.05 11.66 -12.49
CA ILE A 89 -4.26 11.19 -11.13
C ILE A 89 -2.85 11.13 -10.54
N LYS A 90 -2.46 12.24 -9.89
CA LYS A 90 -1.22 12.33 -9.13
C LYS A 90 -1.39 11.45 -7.89
N GLY A 91 -0.75 10.29 -7.89
CA GLY A 91 -0.50 9.58 -6.65
C GLY A 91 0.47 10.42 -5.83
N HIS A 92 -0.04 11.25 -4.93
CA HIS A 92 0.74 12.20 -4.13
C HIS A 92 1.80 11.51 -3.24
N TYR A 93 1.60 10.23 -2.95
CA TYR A 93 2.29 9.51 -1.88
C TYR A 93 3.75 9.09 -2.20
N TYR A 94 4.18 8.99 -3.47
CA TYR A 94 5.58 8.63 -3.79
C TYR A 94 6.52 9.78 -3.47
N ASP A 95 6.10 10.97 -3.89
CA ASP A 95 6.86 12.19 -3.72
C ASP A 95 6.96 12.50 -2.22
N ASP A 96 5.94 12.18 -1.42
CA ASP A 96 5.98 12.27 0.04
C ASP A 96 6.93 11.24 0.66
N PHE A 97 6.90 9.97 0.24
CA PHE A 97 7.89 8.95 0.67
C PHE A 97 9.34 9.36 0.36
N MET A 98 9.59 9.95 -0.80
CA MET A 98 10.94 10.44 -1.18
C MET A 98 11.35 11.70 -0.40
N ARG A 99 10.41 12.42 0.21
CA ARG A 99 10.67 13.59 1.06
C ARG A 99 10.93 13.23 2.53
N GLY A 100 10.41 12.09 3.01
CA GLY A 100 10.50 11.63 4.40
C GLY A 100 9.24 11.93 5.21
#